data_AF-A0A1N7K488-F1
#
_entry.id   AF-A0A1N7K488-F1
#
_cell.length_a   1.000
_cell.length_b   1.000
_cell.length_c   1.000
_cell.angle_alpha   90.00
_cell.angle_beta   90.00
_cell.angle_gamma   90.00
#
_symmetry.space_group_name_H-M   'P 1'
#
loop_
_entity.id
_entity.type
_entity.pdbx_description
1 polymer ?
#
loop_
_entity_poly.entity_id
_entity_poly.type
_entity_poly.pdbx_seq_one_letter_code
_entity_poly.pdbx_strand_id
1 'polypeptide(L)'
;MITLDQLRTADPRDIAEPLAYTVSALIRTARLALENETSGEDARHEAATVLGLAEELSHALGNSAEGLQRETKRGAWAVQPEAAA
;
A
#
# COMPACT_ATOMS: atom_id res chain seq x y z
N MET A 1 -13.28 0.02 -2.61
CA MET A 1 -12.12 0.29 -3.49
C MET A 1 -11.78 1.75 -3.31
N ILE A 2 -10.53 2.07 -2.96
CA ILE A 2 -10.07 3.46 -2.80
C ILE A 2 -10.09 4.15 -4.17
N THR A 3 -10.56 5.40 -4.22
CA THR A 3 -10.48 6.22 -5.43
C THR A 3 -9.16 7.00 -5.49
N LEU A 4 -8.77 7.45 -6.69
CA LEU A 4 -7.59 8.30 -6.85
C LEU A 4 -7.70 9.62 -6.07
N ASP A 5 -8.91 10.16 -5.96
CA ASP A 5 -9.19 11.36 -5.19
C ASP A 5 -8.95 11.12 -3.69
N GLN A 6 -9.49 10.02 -3.16
CA GLN A 6 -9.23 9.58 -1.79
C GLN A 6 -7.74 9.37 -1.52
N LEU A 7 -6.99 8.83 -2.48
CA LEU A 7 -5.55 8.63 -2.33
C LEU A 7 -4.76 9.95 -2.21
N ARG A 8 -5.27 11.04 -2.81
CA ARG A 8 -4.60 12.34 -2.84
C ARG A 8 -4.95 13.22 -1.66
N THR A 9 -6.15 13.08 -1.11
CA THR A 9 -6.70 14.03 -0.14
C THR A 9 -6.93 13.43 1.25
N ALA A 10 -6.96 12.11 1.38
CA ALA A 10 -7.20 11.48 2.68
C ALA A 10 -5.96 11.53 3.58
N ASP A 11 -6.21 11.54 4.89
CA ASP A 11 -5.16 11.31 5.86
C ASP A 11 -4.56 9.92 5.63
N PRO A 12 -3.23 9.79 5.47
CA PRO A 12 -2.58 8.49 5.29
C PRO A 12 -2.95 7.47 6.37
N ARG A 13 -3.24 7.91 7.60
CA ARG A 13 -3.65 7.03 8.72
C ARG A 13 -4.99 6.35 8.47
N ASP A 14 -5.89 7.02 7.78
CA ASP A 14 -7.24 6.52 7.51
C ASP A 14 -7.28 5.59 6.30
N ILE A 15 -6.28 5.67 5.41
CA ILE A 15 -6.22 4.88 4.17
C ILE A 15 -5.13 3.81 4.16
N ALA A 16 -4.24 3.75 5.15
CA ALA A 16 -3.12 2.82 5.18
C ALA A 16 -3.56 1.35 5.04
N GLU A 17 -4.53 0.92 5.85
CA GLU A 17 -5.03 -0.47 5.82
C GLU A 17 -5.80 -0.76 4.51
N PRO A 18 -6.77 0.07 4.08
CA PRO A 18 -7.43 -0.11 2.78
C PRO A 18 -6.45 -0.12 1.59
N LEU A 19 -5.38 0.68 1.65
CA LEU A 19 -4.34 0.73 0.63
C LEU A 19 -3.53 -0.57 0.60
N ALA A 20 -3.11 -1.09 1.77
CA ALA A 20 -2.41 -2.37 1.86
C ALA A 20 -3.25 -3.53 1.31
N TYR A 21 -4.55 -3.57 1.63
CA TYR A 21 -5.47 -4.55 1.05
C TYR A 21 -5.59 -4.41 -0.47
N THR A 22 -5.66 -3.18 -0.98
CA THR A 22 -5.74 -2.93 -2.42
C THR A 22 -4.48 -3.42 -3.13
N VAL A 23 -3.30 -3.13 -2.60
CA VAL A 23 -2.01 -3.63 -3.15
C VAL A 23 -1.97 -5.15 -3.14
N SER A 24 -2.38 -5.80 -2.03
CA SER A 24 -2.44 -7.26 -1.94
C SER A 24 -3.40 -7.88 -2.97
N ALA A 25 -4.56 -7.28 -3.17
CA ALA A 25 -5.55 -7.71 -4.16
C ALA A 25 -5.00 -7.58 -5.59
N LEU A 26 -4.35 -6.46 -5.93
CA LEU A 26 -3.73 -6.25 -7.24
C LEU A 26 -2.67 -7.31 -7.54
N ILE A 27 -1.79 -7.62 -6.57
CA ILE A 27 -0.77 -8.67 -6.72
C ILE A 27 -1.43 -10.02 -6.99
N ARG A 28 -2.46 -10.39 -6.21
CA ARG A 28 -3.17 -11.66 -6.40
C ARG A 28 -3.84 -11.76 -7.76
N THR A 29 -4.55 -10.71 -8.19
CA THR A 29 -5.24 -10.69 -9.47
C THR A 29 -4.26 -10.76 -10.64
N ALA A 30 -3.15 -10.01 -10.58
CA ALA A 30 -2.13 -10.06 -11.61
C ALA A 30 -1.44 -11.43 -11.69
N ARG A 31 -1.17 -12.07 -10.55
CA ARG A 31 -0.67 -13.45 -10.53
C ARG A 31 -1.64 -14.43 -11.17
N LEU A 32 -2.94 -14.35 -10.85
CA LEU A 32 -3.95 -15.20 -11.47
C LEU A 32 -4.03 -14.99 -12.99
N ALA A 33 -3.88 -13.74 -13.46
CA ALA A 33 -3.86 -13.44 -14.89
C ALA A 33 -2.62 -14.05 -15.60
N LEU A 34 -1.46 -14.06 -14.96
CA LEU A 34 -0.23 -14.69 -15.48
C LEU A 34 -0.28 -16.22 -15.43
N GLU A 35 -0.82 -16.79 -14.35
CA GLU A 35 -0.97 -18.24 -14.15
C GLU A 35 -2.06 -18.82 -15.06
N ASN A 36 -2.99 -17.99 -15.55
CA ASN A 36 -3.98 -18.42 -16.53
C ASN A 36 -3.37 -18.55 -17.93
N GLU A 37 -3.17 -19.81 -18.34
CA GLU A 37 -2.60 -20.18 -19.64
C GLU A 37 -3.42 -19.66 -20.84
N THR A 38 -4.71 -19.39 -20.65
CA THR A 38 -5.60 -18.87 -21.69
C THR A 38 -5.61 -17.34 -21.78
N SER A 39 -4.94 -16.64 -20.85
CA SER A 39 -4.74 -15.20 -20.96
C SER A 39 -3.95 -14.87 -22.22
N GLY A 40 -4.51 -14.03 -23.08
CA GLY A 40 -3.80 -13.47 -24.23
C GLY A 40 -2.57 -12.66 -23.80
N GLU A 41 -1.66 -12.39 -24.74
CA GLU A 41 -0.43 -11.64 -24.45
C GLU A 41 -0.70 -10.27 -23.79
N ASP A 42 -1.73 -9.55 -24.25
CA ASP A 42 -2.10 -8.24 -23.69
C ASP A 42 -2.43 -8.32 -22.19
N ALA A 43 -3.21 -9.32 -21.78
CA ALA A 43 -3.57 -9.52 -20.37
C ALA A 43 -2.34 -9.88 -19.51
N ARG A 44 -1.37 -10.61 -20.06
CA ARG A 44 -0.11 -10.92 -19.37
C ARG A 44 0.78 -9.67 -19.25
N HIS A 45 0.83 -8.85 -20.29
CA HIS A 45 1.55 -7.58 -20.26
C HIS A 45 0.98 -6.63 -19.20
N GLU A 46 -0.35 -6.44 -19.20
CA GLU A 46 -1.04 -5.63 -18.19
C GLU A 46 -0.82 -6.18 -16.77
N ALA A 47 -0.87 -7.50 -16.59
CA ALA A 47 -0.57 -8.11 -15.30
C ALA A 47 0.87 -7.84 -14.83
N ALA A 48 1.85 -7.89 -15.73
CA ALA A 48 3.23 -7.54 -15.41
C ALA A 48 3.37 -6.06 -15.01
N THR A 49 2.68 -5.14 -15.71
CA THR A 49 2.63 -3.72 -15.34
C THR A 49 2.03 -3.51 -13.95
N VAL A 50 0.93 -4.19 -13.64
CA VAL A 50 0.28 -4.10 -12.32
C VAL A 50 1.19 -4.62 -11.22
N LEU A 51 1.94 -5.70 -11.45
CA LEU A 51 2.91 -6.22 -10.48
C LEU A 51 4.05 -5.22 -10.23
N GLY A 52 4.60 -4.60 -11.27
CA GLY A 52 5.63 -3.57 -11.11
C GLY A 52 5.12 -2.38 -10.29
N LEU A 53 3.90 -1.90 -10.54
CA LEU A 53 3.30 -0.83 -9.73
C LEU A 53 3.06 -1.25 -8.28
N ALA A 54 2.61 -2.49 -8.05
CA ALA A 54 2.39 -3.00 -6.71
C ALA A 54 3.70 -3.17 -5.92
N GLU A 55 4.81 -3.48 -6.59
CA GLU A 55 6.14 -3.55 -6.00
C GLU A 55 6.62 -2.18 -5.52
N GLU A 56 6.50 -1.15 -6.36
CA GLU A 56 6.84 0.23 -5.99
C GLU A 56 6.01 0.74 -4.81
N LEU A 57 4.70 0.45 -4.81
CA LEU A 57 3.81 0.78 -3.70
C LEU A 57 4.20 0.04 -2.41
N SER A 58 4.60 -1.23 -2.52
CA SER A 58 5.07 -2.02 -1.38
C SER A 58 6.38 -1.46 -0.79
N HIS A 59 7.30 -1.00 -1.64
CA HIS A 59 8.52 -0.31 -1.21
C HIS A 59 8.20 1.00 -0.48
N ALA A 60 7.30 1.82 -1.03
CA ALA A 60 6.88 3.07 -0.41
C ALA A 60 6.26 2.85 0.99
N LEU A 61 5.43 1.82 1.13
CA LEU A 61 4.84 1.41 2.41
C LEU A 61 5.91 0.91 3.40
N GLY A 62 6.85 0.07 2.95
CA GLY A 62 7.95 -0.44 3.78
C GLY A 62 8.85 0.66 4.32
N ASN A 63 9.31 1.56 3.44
CA ASN A 63 10.16 2.70 3.84
C ASN A 63 9.47 3.61 4.86
N SER A 64 8.17 3.84 4.68
CA SER A 64 7.36 4.66 5.59
C SER A 64 7.19 3.99 6.96
N ALA A 65 6.97 2.67 6.99
CA ALA A 65 6.90 1.90 8.24
C ALA A 65 8.22 1.92 9.01
N GLU A 66 9.36 1.79 8.32
CA GLU A 66 10.68 1.93 8.93
C GLU A 66 10.96 3.34 9.46
N GLY A 67 10.50 4.37 8.74
CA GLY A 67 10.54 5.75 9.19
C GLY A 67 9.76 5.93 10.50
N LEU A 68 8.51 5.47 10.52
CA LEU A 68 7.64 5.52 11.69
C LEU A 68 8.24 4.77 12.88
N GLN A 69 8.81 3.58 12.65
CA GLN A 69 9.45 2.79 13.69
C GLN A 69 10.67 3.51 14.27
N ARG A 70 11.46 4.20 13.42
CA ARG A 70 12.60 5.04 13.85
C ARG A 70 12.13 6.24 14.66
N GLU A 71 11.07 6.93 14.25
CA GLU A 71 10.52 8.07 14.98
C GLU A 71 9.88 7.69 16.31
N THR A 72 9.19 6.55 16.35
CA THR A 72 8.64 5.97 17.59
C THR A 72 9.76 5.65 18.57
N LYS A 73 10.84 5.00 18.10
CA LYS A 73 12.04 4.73 18.94
C LYS A 73 12.72 6.01 19.45
N ARG A 74 12.63 7.12 18.70
CA ARG A 74 13.17 8.43 19.11
C ARG A 74 12.25 9.18 20.09
N GLY A 75 11.09 8.63 20.44
CA GLY A 75 10.15 9.26 21.36
C GLY A 75 9.37 10.44 20.76
N ALA A 76 9.46 10.65 19.43
CA ALA A 76 8.76 11.75 18.74
C ALA A 76 7.22 11.60 18.77
N TRP A 77 6.74 10.39 19.04
CA TRP A 77 5.33 10.02 19.12
C TRP A 77 4.90 9.60 20.53
N ALA A 78 5.68 9.93 21.57
CA ALA A 78 5.25 9.70 22.94
C ALA A 78 3.97 10.51 23.20
N VAL A 79 2.86 9.82 23.46
CA VAL A 79 1.57 10.41 23.80
C VAL A 79 1.79 11.35 24.99
N GLN A 80 1.57 12.65 24.82
CA GLN A 80 1.54 13.56 25.95
C GLN A 80 0.42 13.10 26.88
N PRO A 81 0.71 12.79 28.16
CA PRO A 81 -0.35 12.51 29.10
C PRO A 81 -1.22 13.78 29.19
N GLU A 82 -2.50 13.61 28.90
CA GLU A 82 -3.53 14.63 29.07
C GLU A 82 -3.36 15.19 30.49
N ALA A 83 -3.04 16.48 30.60
CA ALA A 83 -2.88 17.14 31.88
C ALA A 83 -4.22 17.03 32.61
N ALA A 84 -4.28 16.15 33.62
CA ALA A 84 -5.44 15.97 34.46
C ALA A 84 -5.84 17.34 35.06
N ALA A 85 -7.02 17.79 34.65
CA ALA A 85 -7.68 19.00 35.17
C ALA A 85 -8.19 18.79 36.59
#